data_AF-A0A964IJW7-F1
#
_entry.id   AF-A0A964IJW7-F1
#
_cell.length_a   1.000
_cell.length_b   1.000
_cell.length_c   1.000
_cell.angle_alpha   90.00
_cell.angle_beta   90.00
_cell.angle_gamma   90.00
#
_symmetry.space_group_name_H-M   'P 1'
#
loop_
_entity.id
_entity.type
_entity.pdbx_description
1 polymer ?
#
loop_
_entity_poly.entity_id
_entity_poly.type
_entity_poly.pdbx_seq_one_letter_code
_entity_poly.pdbx_strand_id
1 'polypeptide(L)'
;MIPFFRDAIVGLALVAVASGASAQTPQPFPRPNTPSTQKPPAPVAPSAPAPTPAPQAPVAPQAPSSGAASGAPTEAMLGAPLYPSAVYLTSYDAGRGQRFYLFGVSVPYAELVSYYKTVLKQKGDELFEAPPTHQFETGRYRDETMAFAPSLTIKDYTYGGSAGFPNPKPGATPERFPTVIQIVPAPRP
;
A
#
# COMPACT_ATOMS: atom_id res chain seq x y z
N MET A 1 5.71 -57.48 -30.42
CA MET A 1 6.34 -56.47 -31.30
C MET A 1 7.41 -55.78 -30.46
N ILE A 2 8.67 -55.97 -30.84
CA ILE A 2 9.89 -55.71 -30.07
C ILE A 2 10.30 -54.22 -30.19
N PRO A 3 10.86 -53.59 -29.14
CA PRO A 3 11.25 -52.18 -29.12
C PRO A 3 12.57 -51.92 -29.86
N PHE A 4 12.72 -50.72 -30.44
CA PHE A 4 14.00 -50.24 -30.98
C PHE A 4 14.72 -49.31 -29.98
N PHE A 5 15.98 -49.67 -29.79
CA PHE A 5 17.00 -49.12 -28.91
C PHE A 5 17.86 -48.08 -29.66
N ARG A 6 18.77 -47.43 -28.91
CA ARG A 6 20.07 -46.80 -29.27
C ARG A 6 20.14 -45.30 -28.95
N ASP A 7 20.82 -44.92 -27.86
CA ASP A 7 22.28 -44.70 -27.70
C ASP A 7 22.72 -43.39 -28.39
N ALA A 8 23.07 -42.32 -27.66
CA ALA A 8 24.30 -42.05 -26.87
C ALA A 8 25.25 -41.09 -27.63
N ILE A 9 25.96 -40.22 -26.89
CA ILE A 9 27.13 -39.33 -27.18
C ILE A 9 26.88 -38.08 -26.28
N VAL A 10 27.56 -37.76 -25.17
CA VAL A 10 28.97 -37.72 -24.74
C VAL A 10 29.86 -36.78 -25.56
N GLY A 11 30.25 -35.66 -24.95
CA GLY A 11 31.32 -34.76 -25.36
C GLY A 11 30.86 -33.30 -25.24
N LEU A 12 31.63 -32.32 -24.78
CA LEU A 12 32.99 -32.23 -24.26
C LEU A 12 33.12 -30.80 -23.70
N ALA A 13 33.94 -30.62 -22.68
CA ALA A 13 34.15 -29.36 -21.95
C ALA A 13 34.72 -28.21 -22.80
N LEU A 14 34.46 -26.97 -22.37
CA LEU A 14 35.47 -25.91 -22.46
C LEU A 14 35.33 -24.89 -21.32
N VAL A 15 36.43 -24.70 -20.59
CA VAL A 15 36.69 -23.68 -19.58
C VAL A 15 36.92 -22.34 -20.28
N ALA A 16 36.33 -21.26 -19.76
CA ALA A 16 36.80 -19.91 -20.02
C ALA A 16 36.74 -19.08 -18.73
N VAL A 17 37.91 -18.92 -18.12
CA VAL A 17 38.21 -17.94 -17.08
C VAL A 17 38.23 -16.55 -17.72
N ALA A 18 37.53 -15.58 -17.14
CA ALA A 18 37.71 -14.17 -17.44
C ALA A 18 37.89 -13.38 -16.13
N SER A 19 39.15 -13.20 -15.76
CA SER A 19 39.60 -12.27 -14.74
C SER A 19 39.62 -10.85 -15.30
N GLY A 20 39.01 -9.91 -14.60
CA GLY A 20 39.01 -8.50 -14.99
C GLY A 20 38.56 -7.58 -13.86
N ALA A 21 39.28 -7.59 -12.73
CA ALA A 21 39.12 -6.58 -11.68
C ALA A 21 40.03 -5.39 -11.99
N SER A 22 39.48 -4.29 -12.51
CA SER A 22 40.19 -3.02 -12.67
C SER A 22 40.30 -2.33 -11.31
N ALA A 23 41.54 -2.14 -10.87
CA ALA A 23 41.89 -1.40 -9.66
C ALA A 23 41.47 0.08 -9.80
N GLN A 24 40.64 0.58 -8.87
CA GLN A 24 40.48 2.01 -8.65
C GLN A 24 41.59 2.48 -7.72
N THR A 25 42.44 3.37 -8.20
CA THR A 25 43.45 4.05 -7.40
C THR A 25 42.78 5.08 -6.47
N PRO A 26 43.14 5.16 -5.18
CA PRO A 26 42.67 6.23 -4.30
C PRO A 26 43.24 7.58 -4.73
N GLN A 27 42.37 8.56 -4.90
CA GLN A 27 42.75 9.93 -5.21
C GLN A 27 43.39 10.61 -3.98
N PRO A 28 44.60 11.19 -4.09
CA PRO A 28 45.27 11.84 -2.95
C PRO A 28 44.63 13.21 -2.65
N PHE A 29 44.51 13.52 -1.36
CA PHE A 29 44.18 14.86 -0.85
C PHE A 29 45.47 15.69 -0.61
N PRO A 30 45.59 16.88 -1.20
CA PRO A 30 46.46 17.95 -0.70
C PRO A 30 45.63 19.21 -0.33
N ARG A 31 45.90 20.04 0.67
CA ARG A 31 46.93 20.15 1.73
C ARG A 31 46.42 21.11 2.83
N PRO A 32 47.04 21.09 4.02
CA PRO A 32 46.90 22.10 5.08
C PRO A 32 47.54 23.49 4.78
N ASN A 33 47.09 24.47 5.58
CA ASN A 33 47.62 25.81 5.91
C ASN A 33 47.11 27.05 5.13
N THR A 34 46.42 27.93 5.87
CA THR A 34 46.92 29.29 6.18
C THR A 34 46.16 29.87 7.39
N PRO A 35 46.86 30.37 8.43
CA PRO A 35 46.25 31.15 9.51
C PRO A 35 46.01 32.58 9.04
N SER A 36 44.76 33.05 9.10
CA SER A 36 44.44 34.47 8.88
C SER A 36 44.48 35.21 10.22
N THR A 37 45.42 36.14 10.30
CA THR A 37 45.62 37.12 11.37
C THR A 37 44.33 37.90 11.67
N GLN A 38 43.83 37.75 12.90
CA GLN A 38 42.67 38.42 13.44
C GLN A 38 42.99 39.90 13.75
N LYS A 39 42.25 40.83 13.13
CA LYS A 39 42.12 42.22 13.59
C LYS A 39 40.81 42.35 14.39
N PRO A 40 40.80 42.98 15.58
CA PRO A 40 39.60 43.03 16.41
C PRO A 40 38.62 44.12 15.93
N PRO A 41 37.31 43.81 15.79
CA PRO A 41 36.25 44.81 15.80
C PRO A 41 35.73 45.05 17.23
N ALA A 42 35.30 46.27 17.48
CA ALA A 42 34.80 46.82 18.74
C ALA A 42 33.52 46.13 19.27
N PRO A 43 33.17 46.29 20.56
CA PRO A 43 32.01 45.62 21.17
C PRO A 43 30.70 46.11 20.56
N VAL A 44 29.96 45.20 19.93
CA VAL A 44 28.54 45.39 19.63
C VAL A 44 27.74 45.21 20.92
N ALA A 45 26.93 46.21 21.26
CA ALA A 45 25.96 46.14 22.34
C ALA A 45 24.95 45.00 22.10
N PRO A 46 24.43 44.32 23.14
CA PRO A 46 23.52 43.21 22.98
C PRO A 46 22.21 43.66 22.33
N SER A 47 21.94 43.18 21.12
CA SER A 47 20.58 43.20 20.57
C SER A 47 19.78 42.14 21.30
N ALA A 48 18.63 42.53 21.86
CA ALA A 48 17.71 41.62 22.52
C ALA A 48 17.31 40.48 21.56
N PRO A 49 17.33 39.20 22.00
CA PRO A 49 16.82 38.11 21.18
C PRO A 49 15.34 38.31 20.89
N ALA A 50 14.96 38.19 19.62
CA ALA A 50 13.57 38.01 19.23
C ALA A 50 13.02 36.73 19.91
N PRO A 51 11.73 36.72 20.32
CA PRO A 51 11.15 35.55 20.96
C PRO A 51 11.22 34.33 20.04
N THR A 52 11.73 33.24 20.62
CA THR A 52 11.82 31.89 20.05
C THR A 52 10.47 31.47 19.43
N PRO A 53 10.43 30.89 18.22
CA PRO A 53 9.25 30.18 17.74
C PRO A 53 8.92 29.08 18.76
N ALA A 54 7.69 29.08 19.27
CA ALA A 54 7.21 28.02 20.13
C ALA A 54 7.34 26.65 19.42
N PRO A 55 7.64 25.56 20.16
CA PRO A 55 7.64 24.22 19.60
C PRO A 55 6.32 23.96 18.87
N GLN A 56 6.39 23.57 17.59
CA GLN A 56 5.23 23.06 16.88
C GLN A 56 4.70 21.86 17.67
N ALA A 57 3.47 22.00 18.19
CA ALA A 57 2.77 20.87 18.77
C ALA A 57 2.69 19.74 17.71
N PRO A 58 2.78 18.46 18.13
CA PRO A 58 2.56 17.35 17.21
C PRO A 58 1.28 17.58 16.44
N VAL A 59 1.35 17.49 15.11
CA VAL A 59 0.15 17.44 14.27
C VAL A 59 -0.61 16.21 14.74
N ALA A 60 -1.69 16.41 15.51
CA ALA A 60 -2.62 15.35 15.81
C ALA A 60 -3.06 14.73 14.48
N PRO A 61 -3.14 13.40 14.34
CA PRO A 61 -3.68 12.79 13.13
C PRO A 61 -5.01 13.47 12.82
N GLN A 62 -5.06 14.23 11.72
CA GLN A 62 -6.32 14.75 11.24
C GLN A 62 -7.12 13.50 10.89
N ALA A 63 -8.14 13.21 11.72
CA ALA A 63 -9.15 12.24 11.37
C ALA A 63 -9.61 12.62 9.95
N PRO A 64 -9.53 11.72 8.96
CA PRO A 64 -9.97 12.05 7.61
C PRO A 64 -11.39 12.57 7.75
N SER A 65 -11.60 13.80 7.27
CA SER A 65 -12.90 14.43 7.27
C SER A 65 -13.87 13.41 6.71
N SER A 66 -14.86 13.01 7.49
CA SER A 66 -16.01 12.21 7.06
C SER A 66 -16.87 13.08 6.15
N GLY A 67 -16.28 13.57 5.06
CA GLY A 67 -17.00 14.05 3.90
C GLY A 67 -17.57 12.81 3.24
N ALA A 68 -18.71 12.34 3.75
CA ALA A 68 -19.68 11.69 2.89
C ALA A 68 -20.00 12.70 1.78
N ALA A 69 -19.20 12.69 0.71
CA ALA A 69 -19.66 13.15 -0.58
C ALA A 69 -21.03 12.49 -0.77
N SER A 70 -22.06 13.27 -1.08
CA SER A 70 -23.49 12.94 -0.98
C SER A 70 -23.96 11.80 -1.92
N GLY A 71 -23.25 10.67 -1.91
CA GLY A 71 -23.37 9.50 -2.77
C GLY A 71 -22.44 8.35 -2.37
N ALA A 72 -21.61 8.49 -1.32
CA ALA A 72 -20.86 7.37 -0.77
C ALA A 72 -21.78 6.39 0.00
N PRO A 73 -21.61 5.07 -0.17
CA PRO A 73 -22.36 4.05 0.55
C PRO A 73 -22.14 4.12 2.07
N THR A 74 -23.19 3.95 2.86
CA THR A 74 -23.10 3.87 4.34
C THR A 74 -22.91 2.44 4.81
N GLU A 75 -22.37 2.24 6.02
CA GLU A 75 -22.22 0.91 6.64
C GLU A 75 -23.55 0.14 6.71
N ALA A 76 -24.63 0.84 7.03
CA ALA A 76 -25.97 0.26 7.06
C ALA A 76 -26.43 -0.25 5.67
N MET A 77 -26.06 0.46 4.59
CA MET A 77 -26.36 0.01 3.23
C MET A 77 -25.47 -1.17 2.79
N LEU A 78 -24.23 -1.22 3.28
CA LEU A 78 -23.27 -2.25 2.94
C LEU A 78 -23.49 -3.55 3.74
N GLY A 79 -24.10 -3.46 4.93
CA GLY A 79 -24.25 -4.60 5.84
C GLY A 79 -22.91 -5.09 6.41
N ALA A 80 -21.86 -4.28 6.33
CA ALA A 80 -20.52 -4.58 6.81
C ALA A 80 -19.87 -3.32 7.41
N PRO A 81 -19.05 -3.46 8.45
CA PRO A 81 -18.31 -2.35 9.03
C PRO A 81 -17.31 -1.77 8.03
N LEU A 82 -17.21 -0.46 7.96
CA LEU A 82 -16.20 0.24 7.18
C LEU A 82 -15.00 0.58 8.06
N TYR A 83 -13.80 0.50 7.49
CA TYR A 83 -12.62 0.99 8.19
C TYR A 83 -12.72 2.52 8.35
N PRO A 84 -12.42 3.10 9.52
CA PRO A 84 -12.69 4.52 9.78
C PRO A 84 -12.04 5.52 8.80
N SER A 85 -10.88 5.18 8.23
CA SER A 85 -10.18 6.01 7.23
C SER A 85 -10.46 5.63 5.78
N ALA A 86 -11.42 4.73 5.53
CA ALA A 86 -11.76 4.28 4.19
C ALA A 86 -12.34 5.43 3.33
N VAL A 87 -11.76 5.62 2.15
CA VAL A 87 -12.21 6.62 1.17
C VAL A 87 -12.97 5.90 0.07
N TYR A 88 -14.23 6.25 -0.13
CA TYR A 88 -15.02 5.71 -1.24
C TYR A 88 -14.40 6.09 -2.59
N LEU A 89 -14.17 5.08 -3.44
CA LEU A 89 -13.54 5.26 -4.76
C LEU A 89 -14.59 5.20 -5.86
N THR A 90 -15.34 4.10 -5.94
CA THR A 90 -16.31 3.84 -7.01
C THR A 90 -17.19 2.63 -6.68
N SER A 91 -18.18 2.35 -7.54
CA SER A 91 -18.96 1.12 -7.51
C SER A 91 -19.23 0.59 -8.92
N TYR A 92 -19.40 -0.72 -9.03
CA TYR A 92 -19.70 -1.39 -10.28
C TYR A 92 -20.92 -2.30 -10.12
N ASP A 93 -21.59 -2.57 -11.23
CA ASP A 93 -22.62 -3.60 -11.29
C ASP A 93 -21.94 -4.98 -11.24
N ALA A 94 -22.39 -5.81 -10.29
CA ALA A 94 -21.87 -7.15 -10.07
C ALA A 94 -22.70 -8.22 -10.80
N GLY A 95 -23.79 -7.83 -11.47
CA GLY A 95 -24.80 -8.73 -12.03
C GLY A 95 -25.95 -9.00 -11.06
N ARG A 96 -27.09 -9.44 -11.62
CA ARG A 96 -28.33 -9.77 -10.88
C ARG A 96 -28.83 -8.67 -9.93
N GLY A 97 -28.63 -7.40 -10.30
CA GLY A 97 -29.00 -6.24 -9.47
C GLY A 97 -28.13 -6.04 -8.23
N GLN A 98 -27.06 -6.83 -8.07
CA GLN A 98 -26.05 -6.66 -7.04
C GLN A 98 -24.99 -5.68 -7.52
N ARG A 99 -24.41 -4.92 -6.58
CA ARG A 99 -23.31 -4.00 -6.83
C ARG A 99 -22.16 -4.30 -5.89
N PHE A 100 -20.94 -4.01 -6.31
CA PHE A 100 -19.80 -3.99 -5.41
C PHE A 100 -19.21 -2.58 -5.31
N TYR A 101 -18.65 -2.27 -4.15
CA TYR A 101 -18.15 -0.94 -3.79
C TYR A 101 -16.68 -1.02 -3.45
N LEU A 102 -15.88 -0.08 -3.95
CA LEU A 102 -14.45 0.00 -3.71
C LEU A 102 -14.12 1.15 -2.78
N PHE A 103 -13.24 0.89 -1.82
CA PHE A 103 -12.74 1.86 -0.87
C PHE A 103 -11.22 1.77 -0.77
N GLY A 104 -10.54 2.91 -0.84
CA GLY A 104 -9.11 3.00 -0.63
C GLY A 104 -8.80 3.25 0.84
N VAL A 105 -7.74 2.61 1.35
CA VAL A 105 -7.28 2.80 2.73
C VAL A 105 -5.77 3.03 2.74
N SER A 106 -5.31 4.00 3.52
CA SER A 106 -3.88 4.35 3.68
C SER A 106 -3.12 3.43 4.66
N VAL A 107 -3.70 2.28 4.99
CA VAL A 107 -3.19 1.34 6.00
C VAL A 107 -2.67 0.09 5.30
N PRO A 108 -1.58 -0.54 5.78
CA PRO A 108 -1.07 -1.78 5.18
C PRO A 108 -2.06 -2.95 5.27
N TYR A 109 -1.96 -3.86 4.30
CA TYR A 109 -2.82 -5.06 4.18
C TYR A 109 -2.95 -5.86 5.50
N ALA A 110 -1.82 -6.18 6.15
CA ALA A 110 -1.82 -7.05 7.34
C ALA A 110 -2.57 -6.44 8.53
N GLU A 111 -2.49 -5.11 8.70
CA GLU A 111 -3.22 -4.39 9.74
C GLU A 111 -4.72 -4.39 9.44
N LEU A 112 -5.09 -4.17 8.17
CA LEU A 112 -6.49 -4.16 7.76
C LEU A 112 -7.15 -5.54 7.91
N VAL A 113 -6.44 -6.61 7.54
CA VAL A 113 -6.89 -8.00 7.79
C VAL A 113 -7.07 -8.26 9.28
N SER A 114 -6.13 -7.82 10.11
CA SER A 114 -6.20 -8.00 11.58
C SER A 114 -7.38 -7.24 12.20
N TYR A 115 -7.66 -6.03 11.71
CA TYR A 115 -8.83 -5.26 12.09
C TYR A 115 -10.12 -6.02 11.78
N TYR A 116 -10.30 -6.48 10.54
CA TYR A 116 -11.53 -7.14 10.13
C TYR A 116 -11.72 -8.51 10.79
N LYS A 117 -10.64 -9.24 11.08
CA LYS A 117 -10.70 -10.45 11.91
C LYS A 117 -11.31 -10.19 13.28
N THR A 118 -10.92 -9.08 13.91
CA THR A 118 -11.42 -8.66 15.23
C THR A 118 -12.88 -8.23 15.16
N VAL A 119 -13.22 -7.32 14.25
CA VAL A 119 -14.56 -6.71 14.20
C VAL A 119 -15.62 -7.70 13.72
N LEU A 120 -15.31 -8.50 12.70
CA LEU A 120 -16.23 -9.52 12.18
C LEU A 120 -16.23 -10.81 13.02
N LYS A 121 -15.28 -10.94 13.97
CA LYS A 121 -15.10 -12.15 14.81
C LYS A 121 -14.95 -13.43 14.00
N GLN A 122 -14.33 -13.35 12.83
CA GLN A 122 -14.10 -14.48 11.94
C GLN A 122 -12.73 -14.36 11.26
N LYS A 123 -12.11 -15.49 10.94
CA LYS A 123 -10.76 -15.48 10.34
C LYS A 123 -10.76 -15.02 8.87
N GLY A 124 -11.85 -15.28 8.14
CA GLY A 124 -11.87 -15.17 6.68
C GLY A 124 -10.87 -16.13 6.03
N ASP A 125 -10.72 -15.99 4.73
CA ASP A 125 -9.90 -16.84 3.89
C ASP A 125 -8.90 -16.00 3.09
N GLU A 126 -7.65 -16.44 3.05
CA GLU A 126 -6.67 -15.88 2.11
C GLU A 126 -6.90 -16.54 0.75
N LEU A 127 -7.33 -15.75 -0.24
CA LEU A 127 -7.63 -16.24 -1.58
C LEU A 127 -6.40 -16.31 -2.46
N PHE A 128 -5.46 -15.38 -2.26
CA PHE A 128 -4.23 -15.28 -3.03
C PHE A 128 -3.10 -14.79 -2.12
N GLU A 129 -1.94 -15.43 -2.23
CA GLU A 129 -0.70 -14.99 -1.58
C GLU A 129 -0.03 -13.84 -2.35
N ALA A 130 -0.22 -13.79 -3.67
CA ALA A 130 0.50 -12.90 -4.59
C ALA A 130 -0.40 -12.45 -5.76
N PRO A 131 -0.96 -11.22 -5.74
CA PRO A 131 -0.93 -10.26 -4.64
C PRO A 131 -1.78 -10.72 -3.44
N PRO A 132 -1.37 -10.43 -2.19
CA PRO A 132 -2.13 -10.77 -1.00
C PRO A 132 -3.58 -10.30 -1.09
N THR A 133 -4.51 -11.25 -0.95
CA THR A 133 -5.95 -11.01 -1.02
C THR A 133 -6.67 -11.82 0.05
N HIS A 134 -7.37 -11.15 0.97
CA HIS A 134 -8.13 -11.78 2.05
C HIS A 134 -9.62 -11.53 1.85
N GLN A 135 -10.47 -12.52 2.02
CA GLN A 135 -11.91 -12.38 1.92
C GLN A 135 -12.61 -12.82 3.20
N PHE A 136 -13.65 -12.09 3.56
CA PHE A 136 -14.57 -12.39 4.63
C PHE A 136 -15.97 -12.53 4.02
N GLU A 137 -16.59 -13.71 4.15
CA GLU A 137 -18.00 -13.85 3.80
C GLU A 137 -18.85 -13.16 4.87
N THR A 138 -19.72 -12.24 4.48
CA THR A 138 -20.55 -11.43 5.41
C THR A 138 -22.02 -11.84 5.41
N GLY A 139 -22.40 -12.77 4.53
CA GLY A 139 -23.78 -13.23 4.41
C GLY A 139 -23.90 -14.54 3.63
N ARG A 140 -25.12 -15.07 3.54
CA ARG A 140 -25.40 -16.31 2.80
C ARG A 140 -25.56 -16.02 1.31
N TYR A 141 -24.86 -16.78 0.49
CA TYR A 141 -25.07 -16.78 -0.96
C TYR A 141 -26.41 -17.42 -1.33
N ARG A 142 -27.02 -16.90 -2.40
CA ARG A 142 -28.26 -17.40 -3.01
C ARG A 142 -28.05 -17.44 -4.51
N ASP A 143 -27.87 -18.64 -5.04
CA ASP A 143 -27.44 -18.81 -6.43
C ASP A 143 -28.50 -18.29 -7.42
N GLU A 144 -29.78 -18.28 -7.06
CA GLU A 144 -30.85 -17.83 -7.95
C GLU A 144 -30.92 -16.29 -8.06
N THR A 145 -30.53 -15.57 -7.02
CA THR A 145 -30.77 -14.12 -6.91
C THR A 145 -29.51 -13.27 -6.81
N MET A 146 -28.34 -13.87 -6.58
CA MET A 146 -27.08 -13.15 -6.42
C MET A 146 -26.07 -13.57 -7.49
N ALA A 147 -25.22 -12.62 -7.90
CA ALA A 147 -24.07 -12.93 -8.75
C ALA A 147 -22.84 -13.33 -7.92
N PHE A 148 -22.70 -12.75 -6.73
CA PHE A 148 -21.63 -13.04 -5.78
C PHE A 148 -22.18 -13.18 -4.36
N ALA A 149 -21.50 -13.97 -3.54
CA ALA A 149 -21.76 -14.02 -2.10
C ALA A 149 -21.54 -12.62 -1.48
N PRO A 150 -22.35 -12.22 -0.49
CA PRO A 150 -22.06 -11.03 0.29
C PRO A 150 -20.71 -11.18 0.97
N SER A 151 -19.80 -10.24 0.72
CA SER A 151 -18.41 -10.37 1.13
C SER A 151 -17.72 -9.02 1.35
N LEU A 152 -16.64 -9.07 2.12
CA LEU A 152 -15.65 -8.02 2.27
C LEU A 152 -14.29 -8.59 1.88
N THR A 153 -13.70 -8.06 0.81
CA THR A 153 -12.41 -8.50 0.28
C THR A 153 -11.39 -7.38 0.43
N ILE A 154 -10.22 -7.72 0.95
CA ILE A 154 -9.08 -6.83 1.15
C ILE A 154 -7.99 -7.27 0.19
N LYS A 155 -7.41 -6.33 -0.56
CA LYS A 155 -6.34 -6.64 -1.50
C LYS A 155 -5.18 -5.68 -1.34
N ASP A 156 -3.97 -6.22 -1.30
CA ASP A 156 -2.75 -5.43 -1.37
C ASP A 156 -2.51 -4.97 -2.81
N TYR A 157 -2.27 -3.67 -2.96
CA TYR A 157 -1.95 -3.02 -4.23
C TYR A 157 -0.50 -2.54 -4.28
N THR A 158 0.30 -2.80 -3.24
CA THR A 158 1.74 -2.52 -3.23
C THR A 158 2.61 -3.69 -3.67
N TYR A 159 2.04 -4.91 -3.71
CA TYR A 159 2.69 -6.10 -4.22
C TYR A 159 3.40 -5.87 -5.56
N GLY A 160 4.59 -6.44 -5.71
CA GLY A 160 5.41 -6.30 -6.91
C GLY A 160 6.04 -4.92 -7.10
N GLY A 161 6.11 -4.09 -6.04
CA GLY A 161 6.71 -2.75 -6.10
C GLY A 161 5.77 -1.67 -6.66
N SER A 162 4.47 -1.97 -6.76
CA SER A 162 3.47 -0.99 -7.16
C SER A 162 3.34 0.13 -6.11
N ALA A 163 3.12 1.36 -6.58
CA ALA A 163 2.88 2.51 -5.71
C ALA A 163 1.47 2.51 -5.06
N GLY A 164 0.62 1.53 -5.36
CA GLY A 164 -0.74 1.40 -4.85
C GLY A 164 -1.83 1.72 -5.87
N PHE A 165 -3.07 1.57 -5.44
CA PHE A 165 -4.26 1.87 -6.24
C PHE A 165 -4.43 3.38 -6.40
N PRO A 166 -4.59 3.93 -7.62
CA PRO A 166 -4.72 5.38 -7.82
C PRO A 166 -6.01 5.93 -7.21
N ASN A 167 -5.89 7.11 -6.59
CA ASN A 167 -7.06 7.88 -6.19
C ASN A 167 -7.75 8.41 -7.46
N PRO A 168 -9.05 8.13 -7.67
CA PRO A 168 -9.77 8.58 -8.87
C PRO A 168 -9.94 10.11 -8.93
N LYS A 169 -9.72 10.82 -7.81
CA LYS A 169 -9.75 12.29 -7.75
C LYS A 169 -8.34 12.84 -8.02
N PRO A 170 -8.11 13.54 -9.15
CA PRO A 170 -6.81 14.12 -9.46
C PRO A 170 -6.34 15.10 -8.37
N GLY A 171 -5.07 15.00 -7.96
CA GLY A 171 -4.48 15.87 -6.94
C GLY A 171 -4.98 15.63 -5.51
N ALA A 172 -5.82 14.61 -5.27
CA ALA A 172 -6.26 14.26 -3.94
C ALA A 172 -5.13 13.62 -3.11
N THR A 173 -5.21 13.79 -1.79
CA THR A 173 -4.30 13.16 -0.84
C THR A 173 -5.05 12.05 -0.06
N PRO A 174 -4.51 10.82 0.01
CA PRO A 174 -3.30 10.36 -0.70
C PRO A 174 -3.57 10.22 -2.20
N GLU A 175 -2.51 10.34 -3.02
CA GLU A 175 -2.60 10.10 -4.46
C GLU A 175 -2.86 8.62 -4.75
N ARG A 176 -2.39 7.72 -3.87
CA ARG A 176 -2.55 6.27 -4.01
C ARG A 176 -2.84 5.60 -2.68
N PHE A 177 -3.56 4.49 -2.75
CA PHE A 177 -3.91 3.66 -1.61
C PHE A 177 -3.12 2.35 -1.65
N PRO A 178 -2.36 2.00 -0.60
CA PRO A 178 -1.64 0.73 -0.56
C PRO A 178 -2.60 -0.47 -0.53
N THR A 179 -3.81 -0.29 0.00
CA THR A 179 -4.79 -1.37 0.15
C THR A 179 -6.18 -0.89 -0.26
N VAL A 180 -6.95 -1.78 -0.88
CA VAL A 180 -8.35 -1.52 -1.25
C VAL A 180 -9.24 -2.55 -0.58
N ILE A 181 -10.39 -2.07 -0.11
CA ILE A 181 -11.51 -2.89 0.35
C ILE A 181 -12.54 -2.94 -0.77
N GLN A 182 -12.97 -4.13 -1.15
CA GLN A 182 -14.13 -4.37 -1.99
C GLN A 182 -15.24 -4.94 -1.12
N ILE A 183 -16.44 -4.37 -1.19
CA ILE A 183 -17.60 -4.88 -0.45
C ILE A 183 -18.72 -5.21 -1.42
N VAL A 184 -19.21 -6.45 -1.32
CA VAL A 184 -20.43 -6.93 -1.95
C VAL A 184 -21.51 -7.00 -0.86
N PRO A 185 -22.50 -6.10 -0.84
CA PRO A 185 -23.53 -6.12 0.19
C PRO A 185 -24.46 -7.31 0.08
N ALA A 186 -25.09 -7.66 1.20
CA ALA A 186 -26.25 -8.53 1.17
C ALA A 186 -27.40 -7.84 0.43
N PRO A 187 -28.22 -8.57 -0.35
CA PRO A 187 -29.45 -8.03 -0.91
C PRO A 187 -30.34 -7.47 0.20
N ARG A 188 -31.01 -6.35 -0.08
CA ARG A 188 -32.00 -5.80 0.85
C ARG A 188 -33.20 -6.74 0.93
N PRO A 189 -33.75 -6.99 2.14
CA PRO A 189 -34.97 -7.78 2.32
C PRO A 189 -36.18 -7.12 1.67
#